data_AF-A0A0G4MD07-F1
#
_entry.id   AF-A0A0G4MD07-F1
#
_cell.length_a   1.000
_cell.length_b   1.000
_cell.length_c   1.000
_cell.angle_alpha   90.00
_cell.angle_beta   90.00
_cell.angle_gamma   90.00
#
_symmetry.space_group_name_H-M   'P 1'
#
loop_
_entity.id
_entity.type
_entity.pdbx_description
1 polymer ?
#
loop_
_entity_poly.entity_id
_entity_poly.type
_entity_poly.pdbx_seq_one_letter_code
_entity_poly.pdbx_strand_id
1 'polypeptide(L)'
;MVDLELLYTKRDEITLDRRNRLLWAAISYLACFTKIKKNSKNTMIPNLSSLGLLATTAAMVRGACSSRIRVETHVNSGLSLDMVSSLIIGSQAAVVIDMPMAIPQAEELAAWVKNTTDKPLVAAFTTHFHPDHYLSGAEFLKSFPNTKYYANSKAVAQIRVEAASKVQAVGAAFGADNIVEEVAIPSPYDFTFFTLPGDEEFPIHLLSPLTGDTVDETIFWVPSIRTLIAGDAVYGHDVHLWLADLLTPELTESWLSTLDFIQHLRPKVIVPGHSLSNKKFGPTIDLDFTRKYLRFWQKQIESEGPNTFTPEQIFQKFNASFPALLAGRDIASSMFLLNATAEQFGRDGNRQVHFVDLAAFNSTADLDAWKFSE
;
A
#
# COMPACT_ATOMS: atom_id res chain seq x y z
N MET A 1 29.08 -14.26 -16.80
CA MET A 1 29.68 -12.95 -17.13
C MET A 1 29.41 -12.66 -18.59
N VAL A 2 28.38 -11.88 -18.87
CA VAL A 2 28.22 -11.12 -20.11
C VAL A 2 27.74 -9.75 -19.66
N ASP A 3 28.51 -8.76 -20.09
CA ASP A 3 28.52 -7.37 -19.69
C ASP A 3 27.41 -6.60 -20.42
N LEU A 4 26.70 -5.72 -19.72
CA LEU A 4 25.65 -4.85 -20.27
C LEU A 4 25.83 -3.41 -19.73
N GLU A 5 27.06 -2.95 -19.58
CA GLU A 5 27.37 -1.52 -19.64
C GLU A 5 27.69 -1.13 -21.08
N LEU A 6 26.70 -0.60 -21.81
CA LEU A 6 26.90 0.39 -22.88
C LEU A 6 25.54 0.73 -23.48
N LEU A 7 24.98 1.85 -23.03
CA LEU A 7 24.11 2.80 -23.74
C LEU A 7 23.22 3.44 -22.68
N TYR A 8 23.54 4.67 -22.26
CA TYR A 8 22.61 5.80 -22.12
C TYR A 8 23.33 6.98 -21.44
N THR A 9 24.22 7.63 -22.21
CA THR A 9 24.67 8.99 -21.97
C THR A 9 23.88 9.92 -22.90
N LYS A 10 22.75 10.44 -22.43
CA LYS A 10 22.28 11.80 -22.74
C LYS A 10 21.03 12.13 -21.93
N ARG A 11 21.19 13.11 -21.03
CA ARG A 11 20.09 13.93 -20.49
C ARG A 11 19.45 14.66 -21.66
N ASP A 12 18.14 14.52 -21.81
CA ASP A 12 17.25 15.55 -22.34
C ASP A 12 15.89 15.36 -21.65
N GLU A 13 15.36 16.46 -21.12
CA GLU A 13 14.09 16.54 -20.40
C GLU A 13 12.92 16.10 -21.30
N ILE A 14 12.19 15.07 -20.87
CA ILE A 14 10.88 14.74 -21.46
C ILE A 14 9.81 15.19 -20.46
N THR A 15 9.24 16.36 -20.73
CA THR A 15 7.95 16.77 -20.18
C THR A 15 6.86 15.86 -20.77
N LEU A 16 6.36 14.91 -19.96
CA LEU A 16 5.20 14.10 -20.35
C LEU A 16 3.91 14.93 -20.24
N ASP A 17 3.27 15.16 -21.38
CA ASP A 17 1.98 15.85 -21.53
C ASP A 17 0.83 15.13 -20.77
N ARG A 18 -0.04 15.93 -20.14
CA ARG A 18 -1.16 15.57 -19.25
C ARG A 18 -2.23 14.66 -19.89
N ARG A 19 -2.27 14.55 -21.23
CA ARG A 19 -3.34 13.80 -21.94
C ARG A 19 -3.09 12.30 -22.08
N ASN A 20 -1.87 11.82 -21.89
CA ASN A 20 -1.53 10.40 -22.12
C ASN A 20 -1.73 9.48 -20.90
N ARG A 21 -2.03 10.01 -19.71
CA ARG A 21 -2.28 9.18 -18.52
C ARG A 21 -3.68 8.56 -18.48
N LEU A 22 -4.69 9.23 -19.07
CA LEU A 22 -6.08 8.74 -19.11
C LEU A 22 -6.35 7.74 -20.23
N LEU A 23 -5.52 7.73 -21.29
CA LEU A 23 -5.76 6.88 -22.46
C LEU A 23 -5.51 5.40 -22.18
N TRP A 24 -4.63 5.07 -21.22
CA TRP A 24 -4.31 3.68 -20.87
C TRP A 24 -5.31 3.03 -19.91
N ALA A 25 -5.99 3.81 -19.07
CA ALA A 25 -7.09 3.32 -18.24
C ALA A 25 -8.34 2.94 -19.08
N ALA A 26 -8.52 3.57 -20.24
CA ALA A 26 -9.65 3.30 -21.14
C ALA A 26 -9.46 2.05 -22.01
N ILE A 27 -8.22 1.70 -22.36
CA ILE A 27 -7.92 0.58 -23.27
C ILE A 27 -8.14 -0.79 -22.59
N SER A 28 -7.94 -0.87 -21.27
CA SER A 28 -8.25 -2.10 -20.50
C SER A 28 -9.74 -2.29 -20.21
N TYR A 29 -10.57 -1.26 -20.39
CA TYR A 29 -12.01 -1.29 -20.08
C TYR A 29 -12.88 -1.82 -21.24
N LEU A 30 -12.37 -1.81 -22.48
CA LEU A 30 -13.17 -2.13 -23.67
C LEU A 30 -13.20 -3.62 -24.07
N ALA A 31 -12.38 -4.47 -23.45
CA ALA A 31 -12.24 -5.88 -23.86
C ALA A 31 -13.33 -6.82 -23.29
N CYS A 32 -14.23 -6.36 -22.41
CA CYS A 32 -15.15 -7.27 -21.70
C CYS A 32 -16.66 -7.08 -22.00
N PHE A 33 -17.08 -6.09 -22.81
CA PHE A 33 -18.50 -5.90 -23.12
C PHE A 33 -18.76 -5.40 -24.54
N THR A 34 -18.89 -6.32 -25.50
CA THR A 34 -19.67 -6.08 -26.73
C THR A 34 -20.80 -7.09 -26.82
N LYS A 35 -21.97 -6.69 -26.31
CA LYS A 35 -23.24 -7.41 -26.50
C LYS A 35 -23.90 -6.87 -27.77
N ILE A 36 -23.82 -7.64 -28.84
CA ILE A 36 -24.47 -7.33 -30.13
C ILE A 36 -26.00 -7.31 -29.93
N LYS A 37 -26.63 -6.14 -30.06
CA LYS A 37 -28.08 -6.01 -30.30
C LYS A 37 -28.31 -5.98 -31.82
N LYS A 38 -28.84 -7.07 -32.38
CA LYS A 38 -29.29 -7.13 -33.77
C LYS A 38 -30.75 -6.69 -33.83
N ASN A 39 -31.02 -5.54 -34.43
CA ASN A 39 -32.37 -5.09 -34.76
C ASN A 39 -32.75 -5.61 -36.15
N SER A 40 -33.95 -6.18 -36.28
CA SER A 40 -34.51 -6.69 -37.52
C SER A 40 -35.10 -5.56 -38.38
N LYS A 41 -34.90 -5.64 -39.70
CA LYS A 41 -35.88 -5.26 -40.75
C LYS A 41 -35.38 -5.70 -42.14
N ASN A 42 -36.36 -6.16 -42.93
CA ASN A 42 -36.33 -6.77 -44.27
C ASN A 42 -35.42 -6.10 -45.31
N THR A 43 -34.85 -6.87 -46.24
CA THR A 43 -35.34 -7.05 -47.64
C THR A 43 -34.42 -7.93 -48.52
N MET A 44 -35.07 -8.82 -49.28
CA MET A 44 -34.75 -9.43 -50.59
C MET A 44 -33.47 -10.26 -50.84
N ILE A 45 -33.71 -11.43 -51.44
CA ILE A 45 -32.77 -12.41 -52.03
C ILE A 45 -32.57 -12.07 -53.52
N PRO A 46 -31.37 -12.30 -54.09
CA PRO A 46 -31.28 -13.27 -55.19
C PRO A 46 -30.11 -14.27 -55.07
N ASN A 47 -30.15 -15.24 -55.97
CA ASN A 47 -29.64 -16.61 -55.88
C ASN A 47 -28.13 -16.87 -56.10
N LEU A 48 -27.71 -17.98 -55.49
CA LEU A 48 -26.74 -19.03 -55.85
C LEU A 48 -25.32 -18.65 -56.33
N SER A 49 -24.32 -19.11 -55.57
CA SER A 49 -23.41 -20.25 -55.89
C SER A 49 -21.99 -20.03 -55.36
N SER A 50 -21.37 -21.13 -54.90
CA SER A 50 -19.96 -21.33 -54.51
C SER A 50 -19.51 -20.95 -53.08
N LEU A 51 -18.58 -21.78 -52.57
CA LEU A 51 -18.04 -21.94 -51.19
C LEU A 51 -18.99 -22.68 -50.23
N GLY A 52 -18.84 -23.97 -49.93
CA GLY A 52 -17.61 -24.76 -49.85
C GLY A 52 -16.98 -24.62 -48.47
N LEU A 53 -17.39 -25.51 -47.56
CA LEU A 53 -16.61 -26.08 -46.45
C LEU A 53 -15.81 -25.12 -45.53
N LEU A 54 -16.34 -24.89 -44.32
CA LEU A 54 -15.70 -25.04 -43.00
C LEU A 54 -16.53 -24.25 -41.98
N ALA A 55 -17.65 -24.82 -41.54
CA ALA A 55 -18.20 -24.47 -40.23
C ALA A 55 -17.35 -25.20 -39.18
N THR A 56 -16.09 -24.80 -39.03
CA THR A 56 -15.34 -25.14 -37.82
C THR A 56 -16.08 -24.49 -36.69
N THR A 57 -16.60 -25.33 -35.81
CA THR A 57 -17.11 -24.97 -34.50
C THR A 57 -16.06 -24.14 -33.79
N ALA A 58 -16.18 -22.81 -33.87
CA ALA A 58 -15.60 -21.91 -32.89
C ALA A 58 -16.42 -22.05 -31.59
N ALA A 59 -16.47 -23.27 -31.05
CA ALA A 59 -16.54 -23.45 -29.62
C ALA A 59 -15.17 -23.04 -29.09
N MET A 60 -14.89 -21.73 -29.13
CA MET A 60 -13.95 -21.15 -28.18
C MET A 60 -14.46 -21.61 -26.82
N VAL A 61 -13.68 -22.50 -26.23
CA VAL A 61 -13.77 -22.85 -24.82
C VAL A 61 -13.85 -21.53 -24.09
N ARG A 62 -15.07 -21.13 -23.67
CA ARG A 62 -15.28 -20.15 -22.61
C ARG A 62 -14.83 -20.81 -21.32
N GLY A 63 -13.55 -21.19 -21.24
CA GLY A 63 -12.88 -21.40 -19.99
C GLY A 63 -12.92 -20.04 -19.35
N ALA A 64 -13.70 -19.90 -18.28
CA ALA A 64 -13.89 -18.65 -17.61
C ALA A 64 -12.50 -18.03 -17.32
N CYS A 65 -12.24 -16.85 -17.89
CA CYS A 65 -11.14 -15.95 -17.55
C CYS A 65 -11.35 -15.40 -16.13
N SER A 66 -11.46 -16.31 -15.18
CA SER A 66 -11.63 -16.01 -13.77
C SER A 66 -10.23 -15.96 -13.20
N SER A 67 -9.80 -14.77 -12.80
CA SER A 67 -8.56 -14.56 -12.06
C SER A 67 -8.44 -15.58 -10.94
N ARG A 68 -7.30 -16.27 -10.89
CA ARG A 68 -6.93 -17.15 -9.77
C ARG A 68 -6.21 -16.40 -8.66
N ILE A 69 -5.90 -15.12 -8.88
CA ILE A 69 -5.30 -14.27 -7.87
C ILE A 69 -6.23 -14.17 -6.67
N ARG A 70 -5.67 -14.40 -5.49
CA ARG A 70 -6.28 -14.11 -4.19
C ARG A 70 -5.28 -13.38 -3.31
N VAL A 71 -5.79 -12.70 -2.30
CA VAL A 71 -4.98 -12.01 -1.28
C VAL A 71 -5.35 -12.62 0.07
N GLU A 72 -4.33 -13.09 0.78
CA GLU A 72 -4.43 -13.46 2.19
C GLU A 72 -3.67 -12.43 3.02
N THR A 73 -4.06 -12.26 4.27
CA THR A 73 -3.50 -11.23 5.15
C THR A 73 -3.04 -11.84 6.46
N HIS A 74 -2.06 -11.22 7.11
CA HIS A 74 -1.50 -11.63 8.39
C HIS A 74 -1.28 -10.39 9.25
N VAL A 75 -1.79 -10.39 10.48
CA VAL A 75 -1.56 -9.30 11.45
C VAL A 75 -0.34 -9.67 12.28
N ASN A 76 0.70 -8.85 12.23
CA ASN A 76 1.94 -9.03 12.97
C ASN A 76 1.80 -8.40 14.36
N SER A 77 1.12 -9.10 15.26
CA SER A 77 0.81 -8.56 16.59
C SER A 77 2.01 -8.35 17.49
N GLY A 78 1.83 -7.52 18.52
CA GLY A 78 2.85 -7.26 19.53
C GLY A 78 3.91 -6.26 19.07
N LEU A 79 5.17 -6.69 18.97
CA LEU A 79 6.30 -5.79 18.73
C LEU A 79 6.32 -5.15 17.34
N SER A 80 5.46 -5.60 16.41
CA SER A 80 5.34 -5.03 15.06
C SER A 80 4.05 -4.24 14.88
N LEU A 81 3.52 -3.71 15.98
CA LEU A 81 2.45 -2.71 16.01
C LEU A 81 1.14 -3.16 15.33
N ASP A 82 0.87 -4.46 15.28
CA ASP A 82 -0.29 -5.03 14.57
C ASP A 82 -0.34 -4.62 13.09
N MET A 83 0.83 -4.41 12.48
CA MET A 83 0.93 -4.13 11.06
C MET A 83 0.51 -5.35 10.23
N VAL A 84 -0.18 -5.11 9.12
CA VAL A 84 -0.79 -6.14 8.28
C VAL A 84 0.09 -6.44 7.07
N SER A 85 0.69 -7.62 7.05
CA SER A 85 1.31 -8.17 5.83
C SER A 85 0.25 -8.75 4.90
N SER A 86 0.46 -8.62 3.60
CA SER A 86 -0.43 -9.19 2.57
C SER A 86 0.31 -10.15 1.65
N LEU A 87 -0.26 -11.32 1.39
CA LEU A 87 0.27 -12.33 0.46
C LEU A 87 -0.63 -12.42 -0.77
N ILE A 88 -0.14 -11.90 -1.89
CA ILE A 88 -0.78 -12.01 -3.21
C ILE A 88 -0.37 -13.36 -3.81
N ILE A 89 -1.33 -14.24 -4.06
CA ILE A 89 -1.09 -15.61 -4.51
C ILE A 89 -1.71 -15.79 -5.90
N GLY A 90 -0.88 -16.11 -6.88
CA GLY A 90 -1.27 -16.44 -8.24
C GLY A 90 -1.26 -17.94 -8.52
N SER A 91 -1.30 -18.26 -9.80
CA SER A 91 -1.32 -19.61 -10.37
C SER A 91 0.01 -20.34 -10.19
N GLN A 92 1.14 -19.65 -10.35
CA GLN A 92 2.48 -20.26 -10.27
C GLN A 92 3.44 -19.60 -9.28
N ALA A 93 3.10 -18.44 -8.71
CA ALA A 93 3.97 -17.71 -7.80
C ALA A 93 3.15 -16.90 -6.78
N ALA A 94 3.83 -16.45 -5.72
CA ALA A 94 3.28 -15.53 -4.73
C ALA A 94 4.23 -14.34 -4.48
N VAL A 95 3.66 -13.24 -3.98
CA VAL A 95 4.37 -12.02 -3.57
C VAL A 95 3.85 -11.59 -2.20
N VAL A 96 4.76 -11.25 -1.29
CA VAL A 96 4.42 -10.68 0.02
C VAL A 96 4.60 -9.17 0.01
N ILE A 97 3.70 -8.45 0.65
CA ILE A 97 3.74 -7.01 0.86
C ILE A 97 3.87 -6.78 2.36
N ASP A 98 4.89 -5.99 2.72
CA ASP A 98 5.35 -5.61 4.05
C ASP A 98 5.86 -6.77 4.94
N MET A 99 6.96 -6.49 5.64
CA MET A 99 7.62 -7.43 6.55
C MET A 99 7.81 -6.75 7.92
N PRO A 100 7.60 -7.47 9.03
CA PRO A 100 7.44 -6.87 10.34
C PRO A 100 8.70 -6.21 10.90
N MET A 101 8.50 -5.39 11.94
CA MET A 101 9.56 -4.69 12.66
C MET A 101 10.53 -5.65 13.37
N ALA A 102 10.01 -6.73 13.95
CA ALA A 102 10.72 -7.56 14.92
C ALA A 102 10.94 -9.01 14.44
N ILE A 103 12.03 -9.61 14.93
CA ILE A 103 12.51 -10.95 14.58
C ILE A 103 11.42 -12.02 14.83
N PRO A 104 10.77 -12.10 16.01
CA PRO A 104 9.77 -13.14 16.26
C PRO A 104 8.61 -13.08 15.25
N GLN A 105 8.11 -11.87 14.95
CA GLN A 105 7.05 -11.67 13.97
C GLN A 105 7.52 -12.02 12.55
N ALA A 106 8.79 -11.75 12.20
CA ALA A 106 9.34 -12.13 10.90
C ALA A 106 9.40 -13.66 10.72
N GLU A 107 9.76 -14.39 11.77
CA GLU A 107 9.73 -15.85 11.80
C GLU A 107 8.29 -16.39 11.70
N GLU A 108 7.35 -15.80 12.45
CA GLU A 108 5.92 -16.14 12.41
C GLU A 108 5.32 -15.91 11.02
N LEU A 109 5.60 -14.76 10.40
CA LEU A 109 5.16 -14.45 9.04
C LEU A 109 5.74 -15.45 8.04
N ALA A 110 7.02 -15.80 8.15
CA ALA A 110 7.64 -16.78 7.27
C ALA A 110 7.01 -18.17 7.39
N ALA A 111 6.69 -18.60 8.61
CA ALA A 111 5.95 -19.84 8.85
C ALA A 111 4.52 -19.77 8.29
N TRP A 112 3.82 -18.65 8.49
CA TRP A 112 2.48 -18.43 7.97
C TRP A 112 2.46 -18.45 6.44
N VAL A 113 3.40 -17.81 5.75
CA VAL A 113 3.52 -17.85 4.28
C VAL A 113 3.68 -19.29 3.77
N LYS A 114 4.62 -20.05 4.37
CA LYS A 114 4.86 -21.48 4.03
C LYS A 114 3.63 -22.36 4.23
N ASN A 115 2.82 -22.07 5.25
CA ASN A 115 1.59 -22.81 5.54
C ASN A 115 0.41 -22.38 4.64
N THR A 116 0.45 -21.19 4.07
CA THR A 116 -0.66 -20.60 3.29
C THR A 116 -0.61 -20.97 1.81
N THR A 117 0.57 -21.25 1.26
CA THR A 117 0.74 -21.59 -0.15
C THR A 117 1.96 -22.47 -0.42
N ASP A 118 1.84 -23.34 -1.43
CA ASP A 118 2.94 -24.10 -2.01
C ASP A 118 3.66 -23.35 -3.16
N LYS A 119 3.17 -22.16 -3.52
CA LYS A 119 3.73 -21.36 -4.61
C LYS A 119 5.06 -20.73 -4.18
N PRO A 120 6.07 -20.67 -5.05
CA PRO A 120 7.30 -19.96 -4.77
C PRO A 120 7.01 -18.49 -4.50
N LEU A 121 7.54 -17.99 -3.39
CA LEU A 121 7.60 -16.55 -3.12
C LEU A 121 8.69 -15.96 -4.04
N VAL A 122 8.28 -15.21 -5.06
CA VAL A 122 9.22 -14.69 -6.08
C VAL A 122 9.67 -13.27 -5.76
N ALA A 123 8.82 -12.51 -5.07
CA ALA A 123 9.17 -11.17 -4.61
C ALA A 123 8.53 -10.84 -3.25
N ALA A 124 9.15 -9.91 -2.55
CA ALA A 124 8.65 -9.18 -1.41
C ALA A 124 8.67 -7.70 -1.77
N PHE A 125 7.68 -6.94 -1.30
CA PHE A 125 7.64 -5.49 -1.41
C PHE A 125 7.46 -4.86 -0.04
N THR A 126 8.02 -3.67 0.14
CA THR A 126 7.67 -2.77 1.23
C THR A 126 6.95 -1.55 0.66
N THR A 127 5.90 -1.12 1.35
CA THR A 127 5.01 -0.01 0.97
C THR A 127 5.69 1.35 1.12
N HIS A 128 6.30 1.63 2.27
CA HIS A 128 6.97 2.89 2.61
C HIS A 128 8.11 2.69 3.64
N PHE A 129 8.81 3.76 4.04
CA PHE A 129 10.04 3.67 4.84
C PHE A 129 9.86 3.47 6.36
N HIS A 130 8.67 3.26 6.91
CA HIS A 130 8.55 3.09 8.36
C HIS A 130 9.08 1.71 8.81
N PRO A 131 9.79 1.64 9.96
CA PRO A 131 10.57 0.47 10.35
C PRO A 131 9.73 -0.79 10.53
N ASP A 132 8.48 -0.65 10.92
CA ASP A 132 7.55 -1.76 11.09
C ASP A 132 7.12 -2.46 9.81
N HIS A 133 7.43 -1.89 8.65
CA HIS A 133 7.14 -2.47 7.33
C HIS A 133 8.38 -3.08 6.63
N TYR A 134 9.59 -2.98 7.22
CA TYR A 134 10.80 -3.58 6.62
C TYR A 134 11.89 -4.07 7.58
N LEU A 135 11.94 -3.60 8.83
CA LEU A 135 13.17 -3.62 9.63
C LEU A 135 13.70 -5.05 9.82
N SER A 136 12.84 -6.01 10.18
CA SER A 136 13.21 -7.42 10.29
C SER A 136 12.96 -8.24 9.02
N GLY A 137 12.85 -7.58 7.86
CA GLY A 137 12.76 -8.24 6.56
C GLY A 137 13.97 -9.13 6.24
N ALA A 138 15.16 -8.81 6.77
CA ALA A 138 16.33 -9.67 6.65
C ALA A 138 16.13 -11.06 7.28
N GLU A 139 15.45 -11.13 8.44
CA GLU A 139 15.13 -12.39 9.10
C GLU A 139 14.12 -13.19 8.27
N PHE A 140 13.03 -12.55 7.85
CA PHE A 140 12.01 -13.18 7.01
C PHE A 140 12.62 -13.79 5.73
N LEU A 141 13.51 -13.06 5.05
CA LEU A 141 14.11 -13.48 3.78
C LEU A 141 15.06 -14.68 3.91
N LYS A 142 15.58 -15.01 5.11
CA LYS A 142 16.36 -16.25 5.33
C LYS A 142 15.54 -17.49 4.99
N SER A 143 14.22 -17.43 5.19
CA SER A 143 13.29 -18.51 4.84
C SER A 143 12.99 -18.61 3.34
N PHE A 144 13.33 -17.59 2.55
CA PHE A 144 13.03 -17.49 1.11
C PHE A 144 14.22 -16.91 0.31
N PRO A 145 15.35 -17.63 0.21
CA PRO A 145 16.62 -17.10 -0.30
C PRO A 145 16.59 -16.68 -1.78
N ASN A 146 15.57 -17.07 -2.55
CA ASN A 146 15.40 -16.69 -3.95
C ASN A 146 14.44 -15.51 -4.16
N THR A 147 13.77 -15.04 -3.11
CA THR A 147 12.83 -13.91 -3.16
C THR A 147 13.59 -12.62 -3.45
N LYS A 148 13.12 -11.86 -4.42
CA LYS A 148 13.61 -10.50 -4.68
C LYS A 148 12.88 -9.51 -3.77
N TYR A 149 13.59 -8.53 -3.23
CA TYR A 149 12.99 -7.56 -2.32
C TYR A 149 13.02 -6.15 -2.92
N TYR A 150 11.86 -5.51 -2.95
CA TYR A 150 11.61 -4.27 -3.67
C TYR A 150 10.89 -3.21 -2.83
N ALA A 151 11.08 -1.95 -3.20
CA ALA A 151 10.25 -0.82 -2.78
C ALA A 151 10.39 0.29 -3.84
N ASN A 152 9.56 1.34 -3.79
CA ASN A 152 9.73 2.47 -4.69
C ASN A 152 11.06 3.20 -4.38
N SER A 153 11.63 3.90 -5.37
CA SER A 153 12.95 4.54 -5.19
C SER A 153 13.05 5.55 -4.04
N LYS A 154 11.96 6.23 -3.66
CA LYS A 154 11.97 7.17 -2.53
C LYS A 154 12.11 6.41 -1.21
N ALA A 155 11.32 5.36 -1.01
CA ALA A 155 11.41 4.49 0.16
C ALA A 155 12.80 3.85 0.30
N VAL A 156 13.35 3.32 -0.80
CA VAL A 156 14.71 2.74 -0.80
C VAL A 156 15.76 3.75 -0.36
N ALA A 157 15.66 4.99 -0.82
CA ALA A 157 16.59 6.05 -0.43
C ALA A 157 16.51 6.35 1.07
N GLN A 158 15.29 6.44 1.63
CA GLN A 158 15.12 6.72 3.05
C GLN A 158 15.53 5.56 3.94
N ILE A 159 15.12 4.33 3.61
CA ILE A 159 15.52 3.13 4.34
C ILE A 159 17.06 3.03 4.39
N ARG A 160 17.75 3.33 3.29
CA ARG A 160 19.22 3.30 3.26
C ARG A 160 19.87 4.32 4.19
N VAL A 161 19.27 5.51 4.33
CA VAL A 161 19.77 6.57 5.21
C VAL A 161 19.49 6.25 6.67
N GLU A 162 18.28 5.77 6.99
CA GLU A 162 17.81 5.66 8.36
C GLU A 162 18.06 4.28 9.00
N ALA A 163 18.27 3.21 8.23
CA ALA A 163 18.30 1.83 8.71
C ALA A 163 19.16 1.63 9.97
N ALA A 164 20.42 2.09 9.96
CA ALA A 164 21.32 1.92 11.11
C ALA A 164 20.81 2.65 12.36
N SER A 165 20.29 3.87 12.20
CA SER A 165 19.70 4.64 13.30
C SER A 165 18.39 4.02 13.81
N LYS A 166 17.57 3.47 12.92
CA LYS A 166 16.33 2.76 13.29
C LYS A 166 16.62 1.46 14.02
N VAL A 167 17.60 0.66 13.61
CA VAL A 167 18.03 -0.54 14.36
C VAL A 167 18.40 -0.16 15.80
N GLN A 168 19.19 0.90 15.99
CA GLN A 168 19.58 1.36 17.33
C GLN A 168 18.38 1.88 18.14
N ALA A 169 17.56 2.74 17.55
CA ALA A 169 16.44 3.36 18.25
C ALA A 169 15.34 2.34 18.61
N VAL A 170 14.95 1.50 17.66
CA VAL A 170 13.96 0.43 17.87
C VAL A 170 14.51 -0.64 18.81
N GLY A 171 15.79 -1.02 18.67
CA GLY A 171 16.45 -1.94 19.60
C GLY A 171 16.52 -1.41 21.03
N ALA A 172 16.72 -0.11 21.22
CA ALA A 172 16.66 0.52 22.54
C ALA A 172 15.24 0.52 23.14
N ALA A 173 14.21 0.70 22.30
CA ALA A 173 12.81 0.75 22.74
C ALA A 173 12.19 -0.63 23.00
N PHE A 174 12.50 -1.61 22.15
CA PHE A 174 11.84 -2.93 22.13
C PHE A 174 12.77 -4.09 22.48
N GLY A 175 14.04 -3.82 22.80
CA GLY A 175 15.06 -4.81 23.12
C GLY A 175 15.88 -5.20 21.88
N ALA A 176 17.21 -5.06 21.97
CA ALA A 176 18.11 -5.30 20.85
C ALA A 176 18.02 -6.73 20.30
N ASP A 177 17.77 -7.71 21.17
CA ASP A 177 17.63 -9.12 20.77
C ASP A 177 16.37 -9.39 19.91
N ASN A 178 15.41 -8.45 19.88
CA ASN A 178 14.20 -8.57 19.07
C ASN A 178 14.35 -7.96 17.67
N ILE A 179 15.46 -7.28 17.36
CA ILE A 179 15.65 -6.53 16.11
C ILE A 179 16.91 -7.04 15.41
N VAL A 180 16.87 -7.10 14.08
CA VAL A 180 18.04 -7.52 13.28
C VAL A 180 19.20 -6.54 13.42
N GLU A 181 20.43 -7.06 13.40
CA GLU A 181 21.65 -6.23 13.39
C GLU A 181 21.84 -5.50 12.06
N GLU A 182 21.49 -6.15 10.95
CA GLU A 182 21.61 -5.62 9.59
C GLU A 182 20.28 -5.73 8.85
N VAL A 183 19.83 -4.60 8.31
CA VAL A 183 18.59 -4.50 7.53
C VAL A 183 18.84 -4.98 6.09
N ALA A 184 17.92 -5.78 5.57
CA ALA A 184 17.87 -6.05 4.13
C ALA A 184 17.38 -4.78 3.42
N ILE A 185 18.21 -4.17 2.57
CA ILE A 185 17.81 -2.97 1.83
C ILE A 185 17.07 -3.38 0.55
N PRO A 186 15.83 -2.93 0.31
CA PRO A 186 15.11 -3.25 -0.92
C PRO A 186 15.80 -2.66 -2.16
N SER A 187 15.62 -3.31 -3.30
CA SER A 187 15.98 -2.74 -4.60
C SER A 187 14.88 -1.80 -5.10
N PRO A 188 15.21 -0.72 -5.82
CA PRO A 188 14.19 0.16 -6.39
C PRO A 188 13.35 -0.56 -7.44
N TYR A 189 12.04 -0.34 -7.38
CA TYR A 189 11.07 -0.83 -8.35
C TYR A 189 10.17 0.33 -8.80
N ASP A 190 10.58 0.99 -9.88
CA ASP A 190 9.91 2.19 -10.41
C ASP A 190 8.93 1.87 -11.56
N PHE A 191 8.49 0.62 -11.66
CA PHE A 191 7.42 0.24 -12.58
C PHE A 191 6.06 0.41 -11.91
N THR A 192 5.03 0.69 -12.71
CA THR A 192 3.66 0.96 -12.24
C THR A 192 2.79 -0.29 -12.09
N PHE A 193 3.33 -1.47 -12.44
CA PHE A 193 2.67 -2.76 -12.25
C PHE A 193 3.66 -3.91 -12.36
N PHE A 194 3.25 -5.08 -11.88
CA PHE A 194 3.83 -6.38 -12.23
C PHE A 194 2.74 -7.41 -12.54
N THR A 195 3.13 -8.53 -13.10
CA THR A 195 2.29 -9.71 -13.29
C THR A 195 2.92 -10.91 -12.61
N LEU A 196 2.11 -11.86 -12.15
CA LEU A 196 2.60 -13.15 -11.66
C LEU A 196 2.69 -14.16 -12.82
N PRO A 197 3.69 -15.04 -12.85
CA PRO A 197 3.77 -16.11 -13.84
C PRO A 197 2.49 -16.95 -13.88
N GLY A 198 1.93 -17.10 -15.09
CA GLY A 198 0.66 -17.79 -15.33
C GLY A 198 -0.60 -16.96 -15.07
N ASP A 199 -0.48 -15.68 -14.70
CA ASP A 199 -1.58 -14.72 -14.53
C ASP A 199 -1.27 -13.39 -15.24
N GLU A 200 -0.59 -13.42 -16.39
CA GLU A 200 -0.13 -12.23 -17.12
C GLU A 200 -1.29 -11.30 -17.56
N GLU A 201 -2.50 -11.82 -17.67
CA GLU A 201 -3.71 -11.07 -17.99
C GLU A 201 -4.26 -10.23 -16.82
N PHE A 202 -3.75 -10.44 -15.60
CA PHE A 202 -4.25 -9.83 -14.37
C PHE A 202 -3.14 -9.03 -13.66
N PRO A 203 -2.75 -7.84 -14.19
CA PRO A 203 -1.69 -7.04 -13.57
C PRO A 203 -2.08 -6.56 -12.18
N ILE A 204 -1.08 -6.52 -11.30
CA ILE A 204 -1.13 -5.85 -10.00
C ILE A 204 -0.47 -4.48 -10.16
N HIS A 205 -1.20 -3.41 -9.91
CA HIS A 205 -0.72 -2.04 -10.09
C HIS A 205 -0.09 -1.51 -8.80
N LEU A 206 1.06 -0.88 -8.94
CA LEU A 206 1.70 -0.09 -7.90
C LEU A 206 1.34 1.37 -8.16
N LEU A 207 0.62 1.98 -7.23
CA LEU A 207 0.18 3.37 -7.33
C LEU A 207 1.02 4.17 -6.32
N SER A 208 2.05 4.83 -6.83
CA SER A 208 3.06 5.51 -6.03
C SER A 208 3.77 6.63 -6.82
N PRO A 209 4.44 7.57 -6.12
CA PRO A 209 4.31 7.82 -4.69
C PRO A 209 2.97 8.48 -4.37
N LEU A 210 2.35 8.07 -3.26
CA LEU A 210 1.19 8.71 -2.64
C LEU A 210 1.58 9.27 -1.27
N THR A 211 0.66 9.99 -0.64
CA THR A 211 0.79 10.38 0.76
C THR A 211 -0.19 9.58 1.61
N GLY A 212 0.33 8.88 2.62
CA GLY A 212 -0.40 8.28 3.72
C GLY A 212 -0.03 9.00 5.00
N ASP A 213 0.33 8.24 6.02
CA ASP A 213 1.01 8.78 7.20
C ASP A 213 2.40 9.36 6.85
N THR A 214 2.98 8.96 5.72
CA THR A 214 4.21 9.54 5.14
C THR A 214 4.13 9.78 3.62
N VAL A 215 5.22 10.24 2.98
CA VAL A 215 5.21 10.86 1.62
C VAL A 215 5.67 9.97 0.46
N ASP A 216 6.04 8.72 0.74
CA ASP A 216 6.59 7.76 -0.22
C ASP A 216 5.75 6.50 -0.34
N GLU A 217 4.47 6.58 0.01
CA GLU A 217 3.57 5.44 0.06
C GLU A 217 3.35 4.78 -1.29
N THR A 218 3.25 3.45 -1.26
CA THR A 218 2.93 2.61 -2.41
C THR A 218 1.76 1.71 -2.06
N ILE A 219 0.62 1.95 -2.71
CA ILE A 219 -0.55 1.07 -2.58
C ILE A 219 -0.60 0.07 -3.74
N PHE A 220 -1.03 -1.15 -3.46
CA PHE A 220 -1.11 -2.23 -4.45
C PHE A 220 -2.57 -2.48 -4.83
N TRP A 221 -2.94 -2.14 -6.06
CA TRP A 221 -4.28 -2.34 -6.58
C TRP A 221 -4.35 -3.61 -7.43
N VAL A 222 -5.27 -4.52 -7.07
CA VAL A 222 -5.52 -5.78 -7.78
C VAL A 222 -6.91 -5.70 -8.45
N PRO A 223 -7.02 -5.21 -9.70
CA PRO A 223 -8.32 -4.91 -10.33
C PRO A 223 -9.20 -6.15 -10.50
N SER A 224 -8.59 -7.31 -10.78
CA SER A 224 -9.30 -8.55 -11.10
C SER A 224 -10.19 -9.05 -9.97
N ILE A 225 -9.82 -8.76 -8.72
CA ILE A 225 -10.60 -9.08 -7.51
C ILE A 225 -11.11 -7.83 -6.77
N ARG A 226 -10.75 -6.63 -7.24
CA ARG A 226 -11.04 -5.33 -6.62
C ARG A 226 -10.56 -5.25 -5.16
N THR A 227 -9.36 -5.74 -4.91
CA THR A 227 -8.69 -5.64 -3.61
C THR A 227 -7.59 -4.59 -3.69
N LEU A 228 -7.55 -3.70 -2.70
CA LEU A 228 -6.49 -2.72 -2.52
C LEU A 228 -5.71 -3.07 -1.24
N ILE A 229 -4.39 -3.16 -1.33
CA ILE A 229 -3.50 -3.19 -0.16
C ILE A 229 -2.99 -1.76 0.03
N ALA A 230 -3.39 -1.13 1.13
CA ALA A 230 -3.31 0.31 1.27
C ALA A 230 -2.03 0.81 1.94
N GLY A 231 -1.24 -0.07 2.57
CA GLY A 231 -0.21 0.39 3.51
C GLY A 231 -0.84 1.35 4.54
N ASP A 232 -0.09 2.35 4.94
CA ASP A 232 -0.51 3.31 5.96
C ASP A 232 -1.26 4.51 5.35
N ALA A 233 -1.63 4.42 4.06
CA ALA A 233 -2.67 5.26 3.50
C ALA A 233 -4.05 4.97 4.12
N VAL A 234 -4.31 3.77 4.64
CA VAL A 234 -5.56 3.44 5.37
C VAL A 234 -5.25 2.59 6.59
N TYR A 235 -5.77 2.99 7.74
CA TYR A 235 -5.66 2.25 9.00
C TYR A 235 -6.97 1.54 9.34
N GLY A 236 -6.86 0.40 10.03
CA GLY A 236 -7.98 -0.31 10.62
C GLY A 236 -8.74 0.56 11.61
N HIS A 237 -10.06 0.46 11.62
CA HIS A 237 -10.93 1.22 12.52
C HIS A 237 -10.82 0.83 14.01
N ASP A 238 -9.90 -0.07 14.35
CA ASP A 238 -9.62 -0.58 15.68
C ASP A 238 -8.25 -0.14 16.24
N VAL A 239 -7.49 0.67 15.51
CA VAL A 239 -6.21 1.27 15.95
C VAL A 239 -6.17 2.80 15.78
N HIS A 240 -5.38 3.48 16.61
CA HIS A 240 -4.99 4.88 16.36
C HIS A 240 -4.07 4.98 15.13
N LEU A 241 -4.08 6.10 14.42
CA LEU A 241 -3.21 6.36 13.27
C LEU A 241 -1.87 6.95 13.71
N TRP A 242 -0.80 6.68 12.98
CA TRP A 242 0.42 7.45 13.05
C TRP A 242 0.21 8.83 12.40
N LEU A 243 0.30 9.91 13.19
CA LEU A 243 0.23 11.27 12.65
C LEU A 243 1.56 12.01 12.78
N ALA A 244 2.59 11.40 13.36
CA ALA A 244 3.81 12.11 13.76
C ALA A 244 4.62 12.71 12.59
N ASP A 245 4.31 12.28 11.37
CA ASP A 245 4.92 12.76 10.13
C ASP A 245 4.11 13.90 9.49
N LEU A 246 2.90 14.22 9.98
CA LEU A 246 2.05 15.31 9.46
C LEU A 246 2.49 16.69 9.97
N LEU A 247 3.69 17.09 9.57
CA LEU A 247 4.33 18.33 10.06
C LEU A 247 3.73 19.61 9.46
N THR A 248 2.86 19.50 8.45
CA THR A 248 2.21 20.62 7.77
C THR A 248 0.74 20.29 7.47
N PRO A 249 -0.16 21.30 7.41
CA PRO A 249 -1.54 21.10 6.95
C PRO A 249 -1.64 20.51 5.54
N GLU A 250 -0.66 20.81 4.68
CA GLU A 250 -0.62 20.30 3.31
C GLU A 250 -0.39 18.79 3.27
N LEU A 251 0.41 18.22 4.18
CA LEU A 251 0.55 16.77 4.30
C LEU A 251 -0.78 16.10 4.68
N THR A 252 -1.51 16.70 5.62
CA THR A 252 -2.84 16.19 6.00
C THR A 252 -3.84 16.25 4.84
N GLU A 253 -3.88 17.37 4.11
CA GLU A 253 -4.73 17.49 2.90
C GLU A 253 -4.29 16.53 1.78
N SER A 254 -2.99 16.26 1.64
CA SER A 254 -2.48 15.24 0.71
C SER A 254 -3.04 13.86 1.03
N TRP A 255 -2.94 13.45 2.30
CA TRP A 255 -3.43 12.16 2.74
C TRP A 255 -4.93 12.02 2.50
N LEU A 256 -5.71 13.08 2.80
CA LEU A 256 -7.14 13.12 2.48
C LEU A 256 -7.41 12.97 0.98
N SER A 257 -6.61 13.59 0.11
CA SER A 257 -6.70 13.40 -1.35
C SER A 257 -6.37 11.97 -1.78
N THR A 258 -5.43 11.29 -1.10
CA THR A 258 -5.17 9.85 -1.31
C THR A 258 -6.39 9.01 -0.96
N LEU A 259 -7.10 9.33 0.15
CA LEU A 259 -8.33 8.61 0.51
C LEU A 259 -9.43 8.79 -0.55
N ASP A 260 -9.54 9.98 -1.13
CA ASP A 260 -10.47 10.25 -2.23
C ASP A 260 -10.08 9.46 -3.49
N PHE A 261 -8.78 9.37 -3.80
CA PHE A 261 -8.27 8.50 -4.87
C PHE A 261 -8.64 7.04 -4.66
N ILE A 262 -8.41 6.51 -3.46
CA ILE A 262 -8.78 5.13 -3.09
C ILE A 262 -10.29 4.91 -3.26
N GLN A 263 -11.13 5.86 -2.83
CA GLN A 263 -12.57 5.78 -2.99
C GLN A 263 -13.00 5.69 -4.47
N HIS A 264 -12.32 6.41 -5.37
CA HIS A 264 -12.60 6.38 -6.81
C HIS A 264 -12.22 5.06 -7.49
N LEU A 265 -11.26 4.31 -6.95
CA LEU A 265 -10.97 2.94 -7.42
C LEU A 265 -12.13 1.97 -7.14
N ARG A 266 -13.02 2.32 -6.21
CA ARG A 266 -14.15 1.49 -5.74
C ARG A 266 -13.69 0.08 -5.37
N PRO A 267 -12.75 -0.08 -4.41
CA PRO A 267 -12.37 -1.40 -3.91
C PRO A 267 -13.57 -2.13 -3.31
N LYS A 268 -13.57 -3.46 -3.38
CA LYS A 268 -14.46 -4.33 -2.61
C LYS A 268 -13.87 -4.66 -1.23
N VAL A 269 -12.54 -4.68 -1.17
CA VAL A 269 -11.74 -4.98 0.02
C VAL A 269 -10.59 -3.98 0.04
N ILE A 270 -10.42 -3.28 1.17
CA ILE A 270 -9.24 -2.46 1.46
C ILE A 270 -8.51 -3.15 2.61
N VAL A 271 -7.29 -3.61 2.38
CA VAL A 271 -6.43 -4.11 3.45
C VAL A 271 -5.69 -2.90 4.05
N PRO A 272 -5.94 -2.53 5.31
CA PRO A 272 -5.23 -1.45 5.97
C PRO A 272 -3.80 -1.85 6.32
N GLY A 273 -2.93 -0.88 6.60
CA GLY A 273 -1.55 -1.11 7.03
C GLY A 273 -1.44 -1.58 8.47
N HIS A 274 -2.38 -1.18 9.35
CA HIS A 274 -2.48 -1.66 10.74
C HIS A 274 -3.91 -2.07 11.09
N SER A 275 -4.08 -3.15 11.85
CA SER A 275 -5.39 -3.61 12.35
C SER A 275 -5.22 -4.62 13.48
N LEU A 276 -5.99 -4.48 14.55
CA LEU A 276 -5.98 -5.47 15.65
C LEU A 276 -6.59 -6.82 15.25
N SER A 277 -7.27 -6.88 14.10
CA SER A 277 -7.87 -8.12 13.63
C SER A 277 -7.74 -8.34 12.14
N ASN A 278 -7.55 -9.61 11.79
CA ASN A 278 -7.53 -10.07 10.41
C ASN A 278 -8.94 -10.43 9.88
N LYS A 279 -10.00 -9.88 10.49
CA LYS A 279 -11.38 -10.18 10.08
C LYS A 279 -11.67 -9.49 8.75
N LYS A 280 -12.41 -10.17 7.87
CA LYS A 280 -12.63 -9.79 6.46
C LYS A 280 -12.82 -8.28 6.29
N PHE A 281 -11.78 -7.63 5.78
CA PHE A 281 -11.80 -6.20 5.50
C PHE A 281 -12.90 -5.83 4.52
N GLY A 282 -13.46 -4.64 4.71
CA GLY A 282 -14.57 -4.11 3.93
C GLY A 282 -14.15 -3.11 2.86
N PRO A 283 -15.12 -2.55 2.13
CA PRO A 283 -14.84 -1.57 1.09
C PRO A 283 -14.65 -0.13 1.61
N THR A 284 -15.20 0.21 2.79
CA THR A 284 -15.24 1.62 3.24
C THR A 284 -15.03 1.86 4.73
N ILE A 285 -15.24 0.89 5.62
CA ILE A 285 -15.22 1.15 7.08
C ILE A 285 -13.90 1.77 7.56
N ASP A 286 -12.77 1.19 7.13
CA ASP A 286 -11.43 1.63 7.51
C ASP A 286 -11.04 2.93 6.79
N LEU A 287 -11.47 3.10 5.52
CA LEU A 287 -11.30 4.33 4.75
C LEU A 287 -12.03 5.53 5.38
N ASP A 288 -13.30 5.33 5.74
CA ASP A 288 -14.14 6.36 6.35
C ASP A 288 -13.65 6.69 7.76
N PHE A 289 -13.16 5.68 8.50
CA PHE A 289 -12.54 5.88 9.80
C PHE A 289 -11.26 6.71 9.70
N THR A 290 -10.34 6.35 8.81
CA THR A 290 -9.10 7.09 8.56
C THR A 290 -9.41 8.54 8.22
N ARG A 291 -10.35 8.78 7.29
CA ARG A 291 -10.81 10.13 6.94
C ARG A 291 -11.37 10.89 8.15
N LYS A 292 -12.21 10.25 8.97
CA LYS A 292 -12.77 10.86 10.18
C LYS A 292 -11.68 11.24 11.17
N TYR A 293 -10.66 10.40 11.33
CA TYR A 293 -9.53 10.62 12.22
C TYR A 293 -8.70 11.82 11.78
N LEU A 294 -8.37 11.91 10.49
CA LEU A 294 -7.66 13.07 9.92
C LEU A 294 -8.46 14.36 10.05
N ARG A 295 -9.76 14.34 9.75
CA ARG A 295 -10.61 15.54 9.92
C ARG A 295 -10.73 15.96 11.39
N PHE A 296 -10.68 15.01 12.33
CA PHE A 296 -10.58 15.33 13.75
C PHE A 296 -9.24 16.01 14.08
N TRP A 297 -8.12 15.42 13.65
CA TRP A 297 -6.78 15.99 13.81
C TRP A 297 -6.71 17.44 13.30
N GLN A 298 -7.13 17.65 12.05
CA GLN A 298 -7.13 18.97 11.41
C GLN A 298 -7.89 20.01 12.24
N LYS A 299 -9.09 19.66 12.67
CA LYS A 299 -10.01 20.59 13.32
C LYS A 299 -9.70 20.83 14.80
N GLN A 300 -9.12 19.85 15.49
CA GLN A 300 -9.01 19.88 16.96
C GLN A 300 -7.59 20.08 17.46
N ILE A 301 -6.59 19.84 16.62
CA ILE A 301 -5.18 19.96 16.96
C ILE A 301 -4.45 20.86 15.97
N GLU A 302 -4.44 20.51 14.69
CA GLU A 302 -3.64 21.22 13.67
C GLU A 302 -4.05 22.69 13.51
N SER A 303 -5.36 22.99 13.43
CA SER A 303 -5.88 24.34 13.26
C SER A 303 -5.59 25.29 14.42
N GLU A 304 -5.26 24.76 15.59
CA GLU A 304 -4.94 25.54 16.79
C GLU A 304 -3.47 25.98 16.81
N GLY A 305 -2.66 25.48 15.89
CA GLY A 305 -1.24 25.80 15.75
C GLY A 305 -0.31 24.94 16.62
N PRO A 306 1.00 24.98 16.32
CA PRO A 306 2.00 24.14 16.99
C PRO A 306 2.17 24.55 18.46
N ASN A 307 2.41 23.58 19.33
CA ASN A 307 2.68 23.78 20.78
C ASN A 307 1.52 24.41 21.57
N THR A 308 0.30 24.43 21.04
CA THR A 308 -0.87 24.93 21.76
C THR A 308 -1.25 24.01 22.92
N PHE A 309 -1.19 22.69 22.70
CA PHE A 309 -1.53 21.66 23.67
C PHE A 309 -0.30 20.96 24.25
N THR A 310 -0.38 20.45 25.46
CA THR A 310 0.60 19.48 25.99
C THR A 310 0.35 18.08 25.42
N PRO A 311 1.32 17.14 25.47
CA PRO A 311 1.10 15.75 25.06
C PRO A 311 -0.15 15.13 25.71
N GLU A 312 -0.29 15.29 27.03
CA GLU A 312 -1.46 14.81 27.78
C GLU A 312 -2.79 15.37 27.25
N GLN A 313 -2.84 16.66 26.88
CA GLN A 313 -4.06 17.26 26.33
C GLN A 313 -4.40 16.71 24.94
N ILE A 314 -3.40 16.47 24.09
CA ILE A 314 -3.60 15.84 22.78
C ILE A 314 -4.13 14.41 22.98
N PHE A 315 -3.46 13.64 23.84
CA PHE A 315 -3.84 12.27 24.19
C PHE A 315 -5.30 12.21 24.66
N GLN A 316 -5.68 13.07 25.62
CA GLN A 316 -7.04 13.11 26.17
C GLN A 316 -8.09 13.48 25.11
N LYS A 317 -7.79 14.41 24.20
CA LYS A 317 -8.70 14.79 23.11
C LYS A 317 -8.98 13.62 22.17
N PHE A 318 -7.95 12.88 21.78
CA PHE A 318 -8.09 11.68 20.96
C PHE A 318 -8.83 10.57 21.70
N ASN A 319 -8.44 10.25 22.92
CA ASN A 319 -9.10 9.23 23.73
C ASN A 319 -10.58 9.55 23.97
N ALA A 320 -10.93 10.83 24.19
CA ALA A 320 -12.34 11.24 24.33
C ALA A 320 -13.15 11.06 23.03
N SER A 321 -12.51 11.21 21.87
CA SER A 321 -13.18 11.17 20.56
C SER A 321 -13.21 9.77 19.94
N PHE A 322 -12.24 8.93 20.31
CA PHE A 322 -12.08 7.56 19.86
C PHE A 322 -11.87 6.58 21.03
N PRO A 323 -12.73 6.59 22.06
CA PRO A 323 -12.48 5.84 23.31
C PRO A 323 -12.44 4.32 23.10
N ALA A 324 -13.06 3.82 22.04
CA ALA A 324 -13.07 2.40 21.72
C ALA A 324 -11.67 1.84 21.40
N LEU A 325 -10.75 2.68 20.91
CA LEU A 325 -9.41 2.28 20.48
C LEU A 325 -8.47 1.93 21.65
N LEU A 326 -8.86 2.31 22.87
CA LEU A 326 -8.12 2.01 24.11
C LEU A 326 -8.96 1.23 25.14
N ALA A 327 -10.16 0.78 24.77
CA ALA A 327 -11.07 0.07 25.67
C ALA A 327 -10.87 -1.47 25.69
N GLY A 328 -10.02 -1.99 24.80
CA GLY A 328 -9.78 -3.42 24.62
C GLY A 328 -8.71 -4.02 25.53
N ARG A 329 -8.46 -5.33 25.39
CA ARG A 329 -7.34 -6.02 26.05
C ARG A 329 -6.04 -5.94 25.27
N ASP A 330 -6.13 -5.71 23.97
CA ASP A 330 -4.99 -5.55 23.08
C ASP A 330 -4.98 -4.10 22.59
N ILE A 331 -4.21 -3.26 23.27
CA ILE A 331 -4.18 -1.81 23.05
C ILE A 331 -2.75 -1.30 22.88
N ALA A 332 -1.74 -2.18 22.89
CA ALA A 332 -0.34 -1.77 22.94
C ALA A 332 0.04 -0.91 21.73
N SER A 333 -0.29 -1.38 20.54
CA SER A 333 -0.05 -0.68 19.28
C SER A 333 -0.82 0.64 19.22
N SER A 334 -2.12 0.59 19.49
CA SER A 334 -3.00 1.77 19.53
C SER A 334 -2.51 2.84 20.51
N MET A 335 -2.06 2.42 21.70
CA MET A 335 -1.48 3.30 22.72
C MET A 335 -0.15 3.90 22.27
N PHE A 336 0.72 3.08 21.65
CA PHE A 336 2.01 3.54 21.13
C PHE A 336 1.83 4.60 20.05
N LEU A 337 0.96 4.35 19.07
CA LEU A 337 0.67 5.26 17.94
C LEU A 337 0.08 6.59 18.44
N LEU A 338 -0.85 6.55 19.39
CA LEU A 338 -1.39 7.77 20.00
C LEU A 338 -0.33 8.54 20.81
N ASN A 339 0.48 7.82 21.60
CA ASN A 339 1.51 8.45 22.41
C ASN A 339 2.58 9.12 21.54
N ALA A 340 3.00 8.46 20.45
CA ALA A 340 3.93 9.04 19.47
C ALA A 340 3.38 10.35 18.89
N THR A 341 2.10 10.37 18.51
CA THR A 341 1.42 11.58 18.02
C THR A 341 1.38 12.68 19.09
N ALA A 342 1.00 12.33 20.32
CA ALA A 342 0.90 13.27 21.43
C ALA A 342 2.25 13.92 21.77
N GLU A 343 3.32 13.12 21.83
CA GLU A 343 4.68 13.60 22.08
C GLU A 343 5.22 14.45 20.92
N GLN A 344 4.91 14.09 19.68
CA GLN A 344 5.40 14.83 18.51
C GLN A 344 4.87 16.27 18.44
N PHE A 345 3.58 16.45 18.72
CA PHE A 345 2.92 17.75 18.54
C PHE A 345 2.63 18.50 19.85
N GLY A 346 2.80 17.82 20.98
CA GLY A 346 2.66 18.42 22.29
C GLY A 346 3.79 19.40 22.58
N ARG A 347 3.46 20.51 23.24
CA ARG A 347 4.43 21.44 23.79
C ARG A 347 5.34 20.69 24.77
N ASP A 348 6.64 20.84 24.57
CA ASP A 348 7.69 20.18 25.36
C ASP A 348 7.71 18.64 25.26
N GLY A 349 6.99 18.07 24.29
CA GLY A 349 6.99 16.64 24.03
C GLY A 349 8.29 16.14 23.40
N ASN A 350 8.54 14.83 23.51
CA ASN A 350 9.70 14.17 22.94
C ASN A 350 9.51 13.91 21.44
N ARG A 351 9.90 14.89 20.62
CA ARG A 351 9.74 14.83 19.18
C ARG A 351 10.67 13.82 18.53
N GLN A 352 10.14 13.14 17.53
CA GLN A 352 10.89 12.24 16.68
C GLN A 352 11.84 13.00 15.77
N VAL A 353 12.93 12.32 15.41
CA VAL A 353 13.86 12.79 14.39
C VAL A 353 13.35 12.33 13.03
N HIS A 354 13.14 13.29 12.13
CA HIS A 354 12.84 13.05 10.73
C HIS A 354 14.12 13.25 9.90
N PHE A 355 14.52 12.25 9.11
CA PHE A 355 15.64 12.40 8.17
C PHE A 355 15.17 12.80 6.76
N VAL A 356 13.85 12.73 6.53
CA VAL A 356 13.13 13.41 5.45
C VAL A 356 12.75 14.81 5.91
N ASP A 357 13.00 15.82 5.09
CA ASP A 357 12.45 17.17 5.33
C ASP A 357 10.95 17.20 4.97
N LEU A 358 10.13 16.60 5.85
CA LEU A 358 8.68 16.58 5.70
C LEU A 358 8.08 17.99 5.78
N ALA A 359 8.74 18.92 6.48
CA ALA A 359 8.29 20.30 6.59
C ALA A 359 8.41 21.08 5.27
N ALA A 360 9.21 20.61 4.32
CA ALA A 360 9.27 21.16 2.97
C ALA A 360 7.98 20.95 2.17
N PHE A 361 7.14 19.97 2.54
CA PHE A 361 5.84 19.73 1.92
C PHE A 361 4.79 20.69 2.48
N ASN A 362 4.94 21.98 2.18
CA ASN A 362 4.07 23.07 2.65
C ASN A 362 3.25 23.72 1.52
N SER A 363 3.12 23.03 0.40
CA SER A 363 2.35 23.46 -0.76
C SER A 363 1.49 22.32 -1.30
N THR A 364 0.21 22.59 -1.53
CA THR A 364 -0.69 21.63 -2.18
C THR A 364 -0.45 21.48 -3.68
N ALA A 365 0.37 22.34 -4.30
CA ALA A 365 0.67 22.26 -5.74
C ALA A 365 1.43 20.99 -6.13
N ASP A 366 2.28 20.46 -5.24
CA ASP A 366 2.96 19.17 -5.42
C ASP A 366 2.00 17.98 -5.23
N LEU A 367 0.84 18.23 -4.63
CA LEU A 367 -0.19 17.28 -4.24
C LEU A 367 -1.41 17.28 -5.19
N ASP A 368 -1.52 18.28 -6.07
CA ASP A 368 -2.62 18.48 -7.02
C ASP A 368 -2.78 17.37 -8.07
N ALA A 369 -1.82 16.43 -8.17
CA ALA A 369 -1.90 15.31 -9.10
C ALA A 369 -3.12 14.39 -8.87
N TRP A 370 -3.76 14.45 -7.70
CA TRP A 370 -4.83 13.53 -7.29
C TRP A 370 -6.18 14.19 -7.04
N LYS A 371 -6.32 15.51 -7.22
CA LYS A 371 -7.63 16.17 -7.19
C LYS A 371 -8.42 15.79 -8.44
N PHE A 372 -9.50 15.04 -8.26
CA PHE A 372 -10.45 14.77 -9.34
C PHE A 372 -11.21 16.05 -9.63
N SER A 373 -11.29 16.44 -10.91
CA SER A 373 -12.21 17.50 -11.32
C SER A 373 -13.65 17.04 -11.03
N GLU A 374 -14.40 17.86 -10.30
CA GLU A 374 -15.81 17.63 -9.95
C GLU A 374 -16.71 17.32 -11.15
#